data_AF-A0A538S5P5-F1
#
_entry.id   AF-A0A538S5P5-F1
#
_cell.length_a   1.000
_cell.length_b   1.000
_cell.length_c   1.000
_cell.angle_alpha   90.00
_cell.angle_beta   90.00
_cell.angle_gamma   90.00
#
_symmetry.space_group_name_H-M   'P 1'
#
loop_
_entity.id
_entity.type
_entity.pdbx_description
1 polymer ?
#
loop_
_entity_poly.entity_id
_entity_poly.type
_entity_poly.pdbx_seq_one_letter_code
_entity_poly.pdbx_strand_id
1 'polypeptide(L)'
;MAAFRQHLAFSCALGAGYAVALRYVNFEPVHAALAGALCGVSGMLPDLDSDSGRPVRELFGLLAAVVPLFLLRRLERIGLTPEGTILVL
;
A
#
# COMPACT_ATOMS: atom_id res chain seq x y z
N MET A 1 -15.24 -7.88 -17.85
CA MET A 1 -15.61 -8.36 -16.50
C MET A 1 -14.43 -8.09 -15.59
N ALA A 2 -14.52 -7.06 -14.74
CA ALA A 2 -13.48 -6.70 -13.79
C ALA A 2 -13.47 -7.72 -12.65
N ALA A 3 -12.60 -8.73 -12.73
CA ALA A 3 -12.50 -9.78 -11.74
C ALA A 3 -11.59 -9.35 -10.58
N PHE A 4 -11.92 -8.21 -9.96
CA PHE A 4 -11.17 -7.61 -8.86
C PHE A 4 -10.72 -8.61 -7.79
N ARG A 5 -11.63 -9.49 -7.36
CA ARG A 5 -11.31 -10.51 -6.35
C ARG A 5 -10.28 -11.52 -6.84
N GLN A 6 -10.29 -11.88 -8.12
CA GLN A 6 -9.33 -12.82 -8.70
C GLN A 6 -7.95 -12.15 -8.85
N HIS A 7 -7.89 -10.92 -9.38
CA HIS A 7 -6.64 -10.18 -9.49
C HIS A 7 -6.01 -9.92 -8.12
N LEU A 8 -6.81 -9.52 -7.13
CA LEU A 8 -6.35 -9.32 -5.76
C LEU A 8 -5.88 -10.63 -5.12
N ALA A 9 -6.67 -11.69 -5.16
CA ALA A 9 -6.31 -12.96 -4.53
C ALA A 9 -5.04 -13.57 -5.15
N PHE A 10 -4.94 -13.53 -6.48
CA PHE A 10 -3.75 -14.01 -7.19
C PHE A 10 -2.51 -13.17 -6.86
N SER A 11 -2.65 -11.84 -6.83
CA SER A 11 -1.54 -10.94 -6.49
C SER A 11 -1.11 -11.07 -5.03
N CYS A 12 -2.05 -11.32 -4.10
CA CYS A 12 -1.70 -11.60 -2.70
C CYS A 12 -0.95 -12.93 -2.55
N ALA A 13 -1.35 -13.97 -3.29
CA ALA A 13 -0.64 -15.25 -3.29
C ALA A 13 0.79 -15.11 -3.86
N LEU A 14 0.93 -14.39 -4.98
CA LEU A 14 2.24 -14.05 -5.54
C LEU A 14 3.07 -13.19 -4.59
N GLY A 15 2.45 -12.20 -3.94
CA GLY A 15 3.10 -11.34 -2.96
C GLY A 15 3.64 -12.11 -1.75
N ALA A 16 2.89 -13.09 -1.24
CA ALA A 16 3.36 -13.99 -0.19
C ALA A 16 4.56 -14.83 -0.66
N GLY A 17 4.49 -15.39 -1.86
CA GLY A 17 5.60 -16.11 -2.49
C GLY A 17 6.83 -15.22 -2.68
N TYR A 18 6.63 -13.97 -3.09
CA TYR A 18 7.69 -12.99 -3.29
C TYR A 18 8.37 -12.59 -1.97
N ALA A 19 7.60 -12.34 -0.90
CA ALA A 19 8.15 -12.07 0.42
C ALA A 19 8.99 -13.26 0.95
N VAL A 20 8.51 -14.48 0.74
CA VAL A 20 9.24 -15.71 1.08
C VAL A 20 10.52 -15.83 0.27
N ALA A 21 10.47 -15.58 -1.05
CA ALA A 21 11.65 -15.58 -1.91
C ALA A 21 12.70 -14.55 -1.48
N LEU A 22 12.29 -13.33 -1.14
CA LEU A 22 13.19 -12.29 -0.62
C LEU A 22 13.84 -12.72 0.71
N ARG A 23 13.10 -13.43 1.57
CA ARG A 23 13.65 -13.95 2.81
C ARG A 23 14.74 -15.00 2.58
N TYR A 24 14.60 -15.84 1.54
CA TYR A 24 15.63 -16.79 1.12
C TYR A 24 16.91 -16.11 0.61
N VAL A 25 16.81 -14.91 0.05
CA VAL A 25 17.96 -14.10 -0.40
C VAL A 25 18.51 -13.20 0.71
N ASN A 26 18.10 -13.42 1.97
CA ASN A 26 18.54 -12.69 3.17
C ASN A 26 18.18 -11.19 3.18
N PHE A 27 17.08 -10.78 2.54
CA PHE A 27 16.51 -9.46 2.77
C PHE A 27 15.91 -9.34 4.17
N GLU A 28 15.93 -8.10 4.70
CA GLU A 28 15.33 -7.76 5.98
C GLU A 28 13.83 -8.14 6.01
N PRO A 29 13.32 -8.76 7.09
CA PRO A 29 11.93 -9.24 7.15
C PRO A 29 10.89 -8.14 6.87
N VAL A 30 11.16 -6.93 7.35
CA VAL A 30 10.27 -5.78 7.13
C VAL A 30 10.21 -5.40 5.65
N HIS A 31 11.35 -5.40 4.95
CA HIS A 31 11.40 -5.10 3.52
C HIS A 31 10.72 -6.19 2.68
N ALA A 32 10.93 -7.45 3.04
CA ALA A 32 10.27 -8.58 2.38
C ALA A 32 8.74 -8.53 2.55
N ALA A 33 8.25 -8.26 3.77
CA ALA A 33 6.82 -8.10 4.04
C ALA A 33 6.22 -6.91 3.28
N LEU A 34 6.91 -5.77 3.28
CA LEU A 34 6.48 -4.58 2.53
C LEU A 34 6.38 -4.87 1.03
N ALA A 35 7.38 -5.53 0.45
CA ALA A 35 7.39 -5.90 -0.96
C ALA A 35 6.23 -6.83 -1.34
N GLY A 36 5.92 -7.82 -0.48
CA GLY A 36 4.76 -8.69 -0.66
C GLY A 36 3.43 -7.95 -0.56
N ALA A 37 3.28 -7.05 0.41
CA ALA A 37 2.07 -6.25 0.57
C ALA A 37 1.83 -5.32 -0.63
N LEU A 38 2.88 -4.65 -1.12
CA LEU A 38 2.81 -3.80 -2.30
C LEU A 38 2.44 -4.60 -3.56
N CYS A 39 2.96 -5.82 -3.71
CA CYS A 39 2.58 -6.73 -4.79
C CYS A 39 1.08 -7.06 -4.73
N GLY A 40 0.55 -7.41 -3.55
CA GLY A 40 -0.88 -7.68 -3.37
C GLY A 40 -1.77 -6.48 -3.75
N VAL A 41 -1.47 -5.30 -3.23
CA VAL A 41 -2.23 -4.06 -3.52
C VAL A 41 -2.16 -3.69 -5.00
N SER A 42 -1.02 -3.93 -5.66
CA SER A 42 -0.86 -3.66 -7.10
C SER A 42 -1.82 -4.47 -7.97
N GLY A 43 -2.32 -5.61 -7.48
CA GLY A 43 -3.36 -6.41 -8.13
C GLY A 43 -4.68 -5.67 -8.32
N MET A 44 -4.91 -4.57 -7.60
CA MET A 44 -6.10 -3.73 -7.77
C MET A 44 -5.95 -2.71 -8.91
N LEU A 45 -4.73 -2.47 -9.41
CA LEU A 45 -4.44 -1.46 -10.45
C LEU A 45 -5.21 -1.70 -11.76
N PRO A 46 -5.31 -2.94 -12.30
CA PRO A 46 -6.03 -3.18 -13.55
C PRO A 46 -7.53 -2.85 -13.46
N ASP A 47 -8.11 -2.96 -12.26
CA ASP A 47 -9.54 -2.74 -12.02
C ASP A 47 -9.87 -1.29 -11.58
N LEU A 48 -8.87 -0.39 -11.54
CA LEU A 48 -9.09 1.03 -11.20
C LEU A 48 -10.02 1.74 -12.18
N ASP A 49 -9.98 1.35 -13.45
CA ASP A 49 -10.85 1.89 -14.51
C ASP A 49 -12.18 1.10 -14.62
N SER A 50 -12.51 0.26 -13.63
CA SER A 50 -13.79 -0.46 -13.64
C SER A 50 -14.95 0.43 -13.16
N ASP A 51 -16.11 0.33 -13.83
CA ASP A 51 -17.36 1.06 -13.52
C ASP A 51 -17.88 0.86 -12.07
N SER A 52 -17.31 -0.09 -11.32
CA SER A 52 -17.75 -0.45 -9.98
C SER A 52 -17.30 0.52 -8.87
N GLY A 53 -16.24 1.32 -9.11
CA GLY A 53 -15.67 2.29 -8.16
C GLY A 53 -15.13 1.70 -6.85
N ARG A 54 -15.28 0.39 -6.60
CA ARG A 54 -14.83 -0.28 -5.37
C ARG A 54 -13.31 -0.36 -5.24
N PRO A 55 -12.54 -0.75 -6.29
CA PRO A 55 -11.07 -0.81 -6.21
C PRO A 55 -10.47 0.56 -5.93
N VAL A 56 -11.02 1.59 -6.57
CA VAL A 56 -10.66 3.00 -6.34
C VAL A 56 -10.89 3.36 -4.88
N ARG A 57 -12.07 3.08 -4.31
CA ARG A 57 -12.37 3.39 -2.91
C ARG A 57 -11.39 2.72 -1.93
N GLU A 58 -11.04 1.45 -2.16
CA GLU A 58 -10.07 0.75 -1.29
C GLU A 58 -8.66 1.30 -1.43
N LEU A 59 -8.21 1.59 -2.66
CA LEU A 59 -6.89 2.16 -2.90
C LEU A 59 -6.77 3.57 -2.28
N PHE A 60 -7.77 4.43 -2.46
CA PHE A 60 -7.79 5.75 -1.85
C PHE A 60 -7.90 5.68 -0.32
N GLY A 61 -8.62 4.72 0.25
CA GLY A 61 -8.64 4.49 1.70
C GLY A 61 -7.26 4.09 2.24
N LEU A 62 -6.54 3.21 1.53
CA LEU A 62 -5.17 2.85 1.88
C LEU A 62 -4.22 4.05 1.77
N LEU A 63 -4.29 4.80 0.67
CA LEU A 63 -3.47 6.00 0.48
C LEU A 63 -3.77 7.05 1.55
N ALA A 64 -5.04 7.24 1.92
CA ALA A 64 -5.44 8.16 2.98
C ALA A 64 -4.85 7.78 4.35
N ALA A 65 -4.59 6.49 4.61
CA ALA A 65 -3.92 6.07 5.84
C ALA A 65 -2.39 6.18 5.76
N VAL A 66 -1.80 5.83 4.61
CA VAL A 66 -0.34 5.69 4.45
C VAL A 66 0.34 7.01 4.14
N VAL A 67 -0.26 7.86 3.28
CA VAL A 67 0.34 9.13 2.86
C VAL A 67 0.58 10.08 4.05
N PRO A 68 -0.35 10.26 5.00
CA PRO A 68 -0.11 11.05 6.21
C PRO A 68 1.09 10.57 7.04
N LEU A 69 1.26 9.25 7.17
CA LEU A 69 2.37 8.66 7.93
C LEU A 69 3.73 8.99 7.27
N PHE A 70 3.80 9.00 5.95
CA PHE A 70 5.01 9.44 5.24
C PHE A 70 5.23 10.95 5.34
N LEU A 71 4.14 11.73 5.36
CA LEU A 71 4.19 13.18 5.46
C LEU A 71 4.63 13.65 6.85
N LEU A 72 4.27 12.93 7.91
CA LEU A 72 4.59 13.25 9.31
C LEU A 72 6.06 13.62 9.50
N ARG A 73 6.98 12.74 9.06
CA ARG A 73 8.43 12.96 9.17
C ARG A 73 8.94 14.15 8.34
N ARG A 74 8.16 14.62 7.36
CA ARG A 74 8.46 15.81 6.57
C ARG A 74 7.97 17.08 7.27
N LEU A 75 6.79 17.04 7.87
CA LEU A 75 6.23 18.16 8.65
C LEU A 75 7.10 18.47 9.88
N GLU A 76 7.54 17.43 10.60
CA GLU A 76 8.49 17.56 11.71
C GLU A 76 9.79 18.25 11.29
N ARG A 77 10.34 17.90 10.12
CA ARG A 77 11.58 18.50 9.60
C ARG A 77 11.43 19.96 9.18
N ILE A 78 10.24 20.40 8.83
CA ILE A 78 9.94 21.79 8.52
C ILE A 78 9.73 22.61 9.83
N GLY A 79 9.74 21.95 10.99
CA GLY A 79 9.62 22.59 12.29
C GLY A 79 8.20 22.99 12.65
N LEU A 80 7.19 22.34 12.04
CA LEU A 80 5.80 22.53 12.46
C LEU A 80 5.62 22.10 13.91
N THR A 81 4.82 22.87 14.65
CA THR A 81 4.43 22.47 16.01
C THR A 81 3.53 21.22 15.95
N PRO A 82 3.39 20.47 17.05
CA PRO A 82 2.51 19.30 17.10
C PRO A 82 1.07 19.64 16.70
N GLU A 83 0.55 20.79 17.13
CA GLU A 83 -0.79 21.26 16.81
C GLU A 83 -0.93 21.58 15.32
N GLY A 84 0.08 22.22 14.73
CA GLY A 84 0.12 22.49 13.29
C GLY A 84 0.23 21.22 12.45
N THR A 85 0.89 20.19 12.97
CA THR A 85 1.01 18.88 12.31
C THR A 85 -0.34 18.16 12.30
N ILE A 86 -1.08 18.17 13.42
CA ILE A 86 -2.44 17.59 13.50
C ILE A 86 -3.43 18.32 12.60
N LEU A 87 -3.29 19.65 12.43
CA LEU A 87 -4.16 20.43 11.55
C LEU A 87 -3.98 20.06 10.05
N VAL A 88 -2.78 19.64 9.65
CA VAL A 88 -2.41 19.39 8.25
C VAL A 88 -2.68 17.96 7.80
N LEU A 89 -2.64 16.99 8.71
CA LEU A 89 -2.87 15.56 8.45
C LEU A 89 -4.35 15.20 8.56
#